data_AF-A0A1H6YBB7-F1
#
_entry.id   AF-A0A1H6YBB7-F1
#
_cell.length_a   1.000
_cell.length_b   1.000
_cell.length_c   1.000
_cell.angle_alpha   90.00
_cell.angle_beta   90.00
_cell.angle_gamma   90.00
#
_symmetry.space_group_name_H-M   'P 1'
#
loop_
_entity.id
_entity.type
_entity.pdbx_description
1 polymer ?
#
loop_
_entity_poly.entity_id
_entity_poly.type
_entity_poly.pdbx_seq_one_letter_code
_entity_poly.pdbx_strand_id
1 'polypeptide(L)'
;MEVSSGGFQCFIDNYSESDSEWLALEWNGKYGGKFKDENYFFRIQIAELVCEQLETVDLQLLRDLFINLGMVTKLNFSVYNKFHLLAETLLERGGTYYLYDYLCAAHISFDTFLSTARIELSKERRDELLAYFDYLKATEQDGEVQKMLSEHMRNRLVELKTKE
;
A
#
# COMPACT_ATOMS: atom_id res chain seq x y z
N MET A 1 -26.45 3.16 3.06
CA MET A 1 -26.50 2.52 4.39
C MET A 1 -25.64 3.39 5.29
N GLU A 2 -26.22 4.12 6.23
CA GLU A 2 -25.44 4.97 7.15
C GLU A 2 -24.77 4.06 8.18
N VAL A 3 -23.50 3.78 7.98
CA VAL A 3 -22.68 3.07 8.97
C VAL A 3 -22.13 4.15 9.92
N SER A 4 -22.51 4.08 11.20
CA SER A 4 -22.01 4.99 12.23
C SER A 4 -20.52 4.74 12.47
N SER A 5 -19.80 5.72 13.02
CA SER A 5 -18.36 5.62 13.32
C SER A 5 -17.99 4.38 14.17
N GLY A 6 -18.89 3.93 15.05
CA GLY A 6 -18.71 2.70 15.83
C GLY A 6 -18.71 1.41 14.99
N GLY A 7 -19.37 1.41 13.82
CA GLY A 7 -19.34 0.28 12.90
C GLY A 7 -18.01 0.16 12.16
N PHE A 8 -17.41 1.28 11.76
CA PHE A 8 -16.12 1.27 11.08
C PHE A 8 -14.97 0.89 12.00
N GLN A 9 -14.94 1.39 13.24
CA GLN A 9 -13.90 0.96 14.20
C GLN A 9 -14.02 -0.54 14.50
N CYS A 10 -15.25 -1.04 14.66
CA CYS A 10 -15.48 -2.48 14.85
C CYS A 10 -14.94 -3.31 13.67
N PHE A 11 -15.12 -2.85 12.44
CA PHE A 11 -14.53 -3.49 11.25
C PHE A 11 -13.00 -3.50 11.31
N ILE A 12 -12.38 -2.39 11.70
CA ILE A 12 -10.92 -2.27 11.80
C ILE A 12 -10.36 -3.21 12.88
N ASP A 13 -10.98 -3.22 14.07
CA ASP A 13 -10.51 -3.99 15.22
C ASP A 13 -10.65 -5.51 15.03
N ASN A 14 -11.60 -5.94 14.21
CA ASN A 14 -11.92 -7.35 13.98
C ASN A 14 -11.63 -7.79 12.54
N TYR A 15 -10.85 -7.00 11.80
CA TYR A 15 -10.58 -7.27 10.39
C TYR A 15 -9.95 -8.66 10.20
N SER A 16 -10.43 -9.36 9.19
CA SER A 16 -9.93 -10.67 8.79
C SER A 16 -9.90 -10.81 7.27
N GLU A 17 -9.26 -11.87 6.76
CA GLU A 17 -9.20 -12.14 5.32
C GLU A 17 -10.60 -12.28 4.67
N SER A 18 -11.59 -12.78 5.41
CA SER A 18 -12.97 -12.87 4.91
C SER A 18 -13.62 -11.50 4.66
N ASP A 19 -13.08 -10.43 5.26
CA ASP A 19 -13.59 -9.07 5.09
C ASP A 19 -12.92 -8.34 3.91
N SER A 20 -11.95 -8.96 3.24
CA SER A 20 -11.18 -8.36 2.14
C SER A 20 -12.06 -7.93 0.96
N GLU A 21 -13.20 -8.59 0.72
CA GLU A 21 -14.15 -8.23 -0.34
C GLU A 21 -14.71 -6.82 -0.17
N TRP A 22 -14.89 -6.35 1.07
CA TRP A 22 -15.40 -5.01 1.37
C TRP A 22 -14.40 -3.91 1.02
N LEU A 23 -13.12 -4.25 0.92
CA LEU A 23 -12.04 -3.37 0.51
C LEU A 23 -11.67 -3.57 -0.96
N ALA A 24 -12.17 -4.60 -1.62
CA ALA A 24 -11.81 -4.91 -2.98
C ALA A 24 -12.26 -3.82 -3.96
N LEU A 25 -11.42 -3.53 -4.95
CA LEU A 25 -11.78 -2.70 -6.10
C LEU A 25 -12.86 -3.39 -6.93
N GLU A 26 -14.04 -2.77 -7.03
CA GLU A 26 -15.08 -3.23 -7.94
C GLU A 26 -15.06 -2.42 -9.23
N TRP A 27 -14.68 -3.05 -10.33
CA TRP A 27 -14.55 -2.36 -11.62
C TRP A 27 -15.73 -2.61 -12.54
N ASN A 28 -16.46 -1.55 -12.88
CA ASN A 28 -17.57 -1.57 -13.83
C ASN A 28 -17.16 -1.59 -15.33
N GLY A 29 -15.89 -1.83 -15.67
CA GLY A 29 -15.37 -1.79 -17.04
C GLY A 29 -15.16 -0.39 -17.63
N LYS A 30 -15.32 0.68 -16.83
CA LYS A 30 -15.17 2.08 -17.28
C LYS A 30 -14.05 2.80 -16.52
N TYR A 31 -13.60 3.92 -17.07
CA TYR A 31 -12.50 4.75 -16.54
C TYR A 31 -12.96 6.20 -16.32
N GLY A 32 -12.16 6.96 -15.57
CA GLY A 32 -12.35 8.40 -15.33
C GLY A 32 -13.73 8.71 -14.72
N GLY A 33 -14.39 9.76 -15.18
CA GLY A 33 -15.71 10.18 -14.65
C GLY A 33 -16.85 9.16 -14.81
N LYS A 34 -16.66 8.04 -15.52
CA LYS A 34 -17.63 6.95 -15.66
C LYS A 34 -17.27 5.71 -14.84
N PHE A 35 -16.09 5.68 -14.24
CA PHE A 35 -15.69 4.66 -13.29
C PHE A 35 -16.66 4.65 -12.11
N LYS A 36 -17.08 3.46 -11.72
CA LYS A 36 -17.88 3.22 -10.52
C LYS A 36 -17.27 2.04 -9.79
N ASP A 37 -17.27 2.16 -8.48
CA ASP A 37 -16.76 1.20 -7.53
C ASP A 37 -17.61 1.34 -6.27
N GLU A 38 -18.43 0.33 -5.99
CA GLU A 38 -19.43 0.38 -4.93
C GLU A 38 -18.77 0.43 -3.55
N ASN A 39 -17.56 -0.13 -3.44
CA ASN A 39 -16.77 -0.19 -2.22
C ASN A 39 -15.90 1.06 -2.01
N TYR A 40 -15.79 1.95 -3.00
CA TYR A 40 -14.88 3.10 -2.92
C TYR A 40 -15.11 3.99 -1.70
N PHE A 41 -16.37 4.33 -1.43
CA PHE A 41 -16.68 5.21 -0.30
C PHE A 41 -16.34 4.54 1.05
N PHE A 42 -16.73 3.28 1.21
CA PHE A 42 -16.41 2.50 2.41
C PHE A 42 -14.90 2.39 2.61
N ARG A 43 -14.17 2.00 1.57
CA ARG A 43 -12.70 1.88 1.62
C ARG A 43 -12.01 3.18 1.98
N ILE A 44 -12.46 4.32 1.46
CA ILE A 44 -11.90 5.62 1.85
C ILE A 44 -12.19 5.95 3.31
N GLN A 45 -13.38 5.67 3.83
CA GLN A 45 -13.69 5.88 5.25
C GLN A 45 -12.84 5.01 6.17
N ILE A 46 -12.65 3.74 5.82
CA ILE A 46 -11.74 2.86 6.56
C ILE A 46 -10.30 3.38 6.47
N ALA A 47 -9.82 3.80 5.29
CA ALA A 47 -8.48 4.33 5.13
C ALA A 47 -8.24 5.60 5.96
N GLU A 48 -9.20 6.53 6.02
CA GLU A 48 -9.10 7.72 6.84
C GLU A 48 -8.95 7.38 8.33
N LEU A 49 -9.79 6.48 8.85
CA LEU A 49 -9.72 6.02 10.24
C LEU A 49 -8.44 5.23 10.53
N VAL A 50 -8.00 4.36 9.61
CA VAL A 50 -6.73 3.63 9.74
C VAL A 50 -5.55 4.59 9.82
N CYS A 51 -5.55 5.67 9.02
CA CYS A 51 -4.51 6.70 9.06
C CYS A 51 -4.42 7.45 10.40
N GLU A 52 -5.44 7.40 11.25
CA GLU A 52 -5.41 8.01 12.60
C GLU A 52 -4.78 7.09 13.67
N GLN A 53 -4.57 5.81 13.36
CA GLN A 53 -4.12 4.77 14.30
C GLN A 53 -3.14 3.78 13.64
N LEU A 54 -2.29 4.29 12.73
CA LEU A 54 -1.35 3.50 11.93
C LEU A 54 -0.41 2.59 12.73
N GLU A 55 -0.10 2.95 13.97
CA GLU A 55 0.82 2.19 14.81
C GLU A 55 0.20 0.90 15.38
N THR A 56 -1.12 0.84 15.48
CA THR A 56 -1.84 -0.24 16.18
C THR A 56 -2.69 -1.10 15.27
N VAL A 57 -3.07 -0.60 14.09
CA VAL A 57 -3.88 -1.34 13.11
C VAL A 57 -3.21 -2.62 12.66
N ASP A 58 -4.01 -3.61 12.31
CA ASP A 58 -3.52 -4.85 11.72
C ASP A 58 -2.81 -4.61 10.37
N LEU A 59 -1.71 -5.34 10.14
CA LEU A 59 -0.88 -5.15 8.95
C LEU A 59 -1.51 -5.76 7.69
N GLN A 60 -2.37 -6.78 7.82
CA GLN A 60 -3.13 -7.32 6.70
C GLN A 60 -4.16 -6.30 6.21
N LEU A 61 -4.88 -5.65 7.12
CA LEU A 61 -5.78 -4.53 6.78
C LEU A 61 -5.02 -3.41 6.05
N LEU A 62 -3.87 -3.00 6.62
CA LEU A 62 -3.05 -1.94 6.05
C LEU A 62 -2.57 -2.29 4.62
N ARG A 63 -2.12 -3.53 4.42
CA ARG A 63 -1.72 -4.04 3.11
C ARG A 63 -2.89 -4.02 2.13
N ASP A 64 -4.06 -4.53 2.51
CA ASP A 64 -5.18 -4.66 1.59
C ASP A 64 -5.75 -3.29 1.19
N LEU A 65 -5.76 -2.32 2.11
CA LEU A 65 -6.02 -0.91 1.77
C LEU A 65 -4.99 -0.37 0.79
N PHE A 66 -3.71 -0.56 1.07
CA PHE A 66 -2.61 -0.07 0.23
C PHE A 66 -2.68 -0.63 -1.20
N ILE A 67 -2.92 -1.92 -1.37
CA ILE A 67 -3.06 -2.53 -2.70
C ILE A 67 -4.31 -2.02 -3.42
N ASN A 68 -5.48 -2.04 -2.75
CA ASN A 68 -6.74 -1.69 -3.42
C ASN A 68 -6.82 -0.20 -3.75
N LEU A 69 -6.39 0.69 -2.85
CA LEU A 69 -6.31 2.12 -3.14
C LEU A 69 -5.32 2.42 -4.26
N GLY A 70 -4.21 1.67 -4.31
CA GLY A 70 -3.28 1.72 -5.44
C GLY A 70 -4.00 1.36 -6.74
N MET A 71 -4.65 0.20 -6.80
CA MET A 71 -5.30 -0.30 -8.01
C MET A 71 -6.38 0.64 -8.56
N VAL A 72 -7.11 1.34 -7.68
CA VAL A 72 -8.08 2.38 -8.07
C VAL A 72 -7.43 3.46 -8.95
N THR A 73 -6.15 3.80 -8.72
CA THR A 73 -5.43 4.85 -9.48
C THR A 73 -5.35 4.56 -10.98
N LYS A 74 -5.34 3.30 -11.38
CA LYS A 74 -5.38 2.90 -12.80
C LYS A 74 -6.70 3.27 -13.48
N LEU A 75 -7.76 3.45 -12.70
CA LEU A 75 -9.13 3.64 -13.19
C LEU A 75 -9.63 5.07 -13.05
N ASN A 76 -9.32 5.72 -11.92
CA ASN A 76 -9.73 7.10 -11.64
C ASN A 76 -8.66 8.15 -11.96
N PHE A 77 -7.41 7.73 -12.21
CA PHE A 77 -6.24 8.60 -12.43
C PHE A 77 -5.96 9.55 -11.26
N SER A 78 -6.17 9.08 -10.03
CA SER A 78 -5.87 9.84 -8.83
C SER A 78 -5.54 8.93 -7.66
N VAL A 79 -4.38 9.17 -7.04
CA VAL A 79 -3.96 8.50 -5.81
C VAL A 79 -4.63 9.09 -4.58
N TYR A 80 -4.92 8.20 -3.62
CA TYR A 80 -5.34 8.60 -2.28
C TYR A 80 -4.26 9.51 -1.64
N ASN A 81 -4.67 10.63 -1.06
CA ASN A 81 -3.74 11.67 -0.59
C ASN A 81 -2.79 11.19 0.53
N LYS A 82 -3.23 10.26 1.40
CA LYS A 82 -2.41 9.67 2.48
C LYS A 82 -1.79 8.31 2.09
N PHE A 83 -1.76 7.96 0.81
CA PHE A 83 -1.24 6.67 0.33
C PHE A 83 0.21 6.38 0.76
N HIS A 84 1.04 7.43 0.81
CA HIS A 84 2.41 7.37 1.29
C HIS A 84 2.53 6.90 2.75
N LEU A 85 1.59 7.28 3.62
CA LEU A 85 1.58 6.85 5.03
C LEU A 85 1.33 5.34 5.14
N LEU A 86 0.44 4.80 4.31
CA LEU A 86 0.19 3.35 4.28
C LEU A 86 1.45 2.58 3.87
N ALA A 87 2.15 3.07 2.84
CA ALA A 87 3.40 2.48 2.36
C ALA A 87 4.51 2.55 3.41
N GLU A 88 4.69 3.72 4.04
CA GLU A 88 5.67 3.93 5.10
C GLU A 88 5.43 2.99 6.28
N THR A 89 4.22 3.01 6.84
CA THR A 89 3.86 2.18 8.00
C THR A 89 3.99 0.68 7.68
N LEU A 90 3.59 0.26 6.48
CA LEU A 90 3.65 -1.15 6.09
C LEU A 90 5.10 -1.66 6.04
N LEU A 91 6.02 -0.86 5.47
CA LEU A 91 7.43 -1.19 5.44
C LEU A 91 8.10 -1.03 6.81
N GLU A 92 7.77 0.01 7.57
CA GLU A 92 8.37 0.27 8.87
C GLU A 92 8.05 -0.84 9.87
N ARG A 93 6.79 -1.28 9.92
CA ARG A 93 6.34 -2.31 10.86
C ARG A 93 6.56 -3.73 10.34
N GLY A 94 6.24 -3.99 9.07
CA GLY A 94 6.25 -5.33 8.52
C GLY A 94 7.49 -5.71 7.68
N GLY A 95 8.31 -4.72 7.30
CA GLY A 95 9.63 -4.93 6.71
C GLY A 95 9.66 -5.80 5.46
N THR A 96 10.60 -6.73 5.44
CA THR A 96 10.91 -7.59 4.28
C THR A 96 9.71 -8.40 3.81
N TYR A 97 8.77 -8.74 4.71
CA TYR A 97 7.55 -9.46 4.37
C TYR A 97 6.68 -8.72 3.35
N TYR A 98 6.61 -7.39 3.43
CA TYR A 98 5.80 -6.56 2.52
C TYR A 98 6.62 -5.81 1.48
N LEU A 99 7.93 -6.09 1.35
CA LEU A 99 8.75 -5.43 0.34
C LEU A 99 8.19 -5.66 -1.07
N TYR A 100 7.79 -6.89 -1.39
CA TYR A 100 7.26 -7.20 -2.71
C TYR A 100 5.92 -6.49 -3.00
N ASP A 101 5.02 -6.45 -2.01
CA ASP A 101 3.75 -5.72 -2.12
C ASP A 101 4.01 -4.22 -2.35
N TYR A 102 4.98 -3.63 -1.64
CA TYR A 102 5.43 -2.24 -1.86
C TYR A 102 5.94 -2.02 -3.29
N LEU A 103 6.83 -2.89 -3.78
CA LEU A 103 7.40 -2.75 -5.12
C LEU A 103 6.32 -2.85 -6.20
N CYS A 104 5.39 -3.78 -6.05
CA CYS A 104 4.26 -3.93 -6.97
C CYS A 104 3.35 -2.69 -6.94
N ALA A 105 2.98 -2.24 -5.75
CA ALA A 105 2.08 -1.10 -5.56
C ALA A 105 2.69 0.20 -6.09
N ALA A 106 3.99 0.42 -5.89
CA ALA A 106 4.71 1.57 -6.43
C ALA A 106 4.61 1.63 -7.97
N HIS A 107 4.58 0.47 -8.66
CA HIS A 107 4.50 0.40 -10.13
C HIS A 107 3.07 0.38 -10.70
N ILE A 108 2.03 0.48 -9.86
CA ILE A 108 0.64 0.45 -10.34
C ILE A 108 0.35 1.62 -11.30
N SER A 109 0.76 2.83 -10.95
CA SER A 109 0.61 4.03 -11.77
C SER A 109 1.71 5.05 -11.50
N PHE A 110 1.78 6.11 -12.32
CA PHE A 110 2.69 7.21 -12.07
C PHE A 110 2.39 7.91 -10.72
N ASP A 111 1.12 8.01 -10.34
CA ASP A 111 0.72 8.68 -9.10
C ASP A 111 1.11 7.85 -7.87
N THR A 112 0.92 6.52 -7.89
CA THR A 112 1.39 5.65 -6.81
C THR A 112 2.91 5.67 -6.72
N PHE A 113 3.58 5.68 -7.88
CA PHE A 113 5.03 5.77 -7.96
C PHE A 113 5.56 7.04 -7.29
N LEU A 114 4.97 8.20 -7.56
CA LEU A 114 5.38 9.45 -6.94
C LEU A 114 4.99 9.53 -5.47
N SER A 115 3.79 9.06 -5.12
CA SER A 115 3.28 9.14 -3.75
C SER A 115 4.20 8.41 -2.78
N THR A 116 4.69 7.23 -3.12
CA THR A 116 5.54 6.45 -2.22
C THR A 116 7.03 6.81 -2.31
N ALA A 117 7.41 7.88 -3.03
CA ALA A 117 8.81 8.16 -3.40
C ALA A 117 9.63 8.80 -2.30
N ARG A 118 8.97 9.30 -1.26
CA ARG A 118 9.59 10.03 -0.16
C ARG A 118 9.03 9.60 1.19
N ILE A 119 8.80 8.30 1.35
CA ILE A 119 8.52 7.72 2.65
C ILE A 119 9.76 7.83 3.55
N GLU A 120 9.54 7.82 4.86
CA GLU A 120 10.62 7.94 5.85
C GLU A 120 10.66 6.66 6.70
N LEU A 121 11.79 5.95 6.66
CA LEU A 121 11.97 4.70 7.41
C LEU A 121 13.07 4.87 8.46
N SER A 122 13.03 4.06 9.52
CA SER A 122 14.18 3.94 10.41
C SER A 122 15.41 3.43 9.65
N LYS A 123 16.59 3.77 10.16
CA LYS A 123 17.85 3.36 9.53
C LYS A 123 17.95 1.85 9.47
N GLU A 124 17.64 1.19 10.59
CA GLU A 124 17.65 -0.25 10.75
C GLU A 124 16.74 -0.90 9.72
N ARG A 125 15.52 -0.37 9.54
CA ARG A 125 14.58 -0.91 8.58
C ARG A 125 15.05 -0.73 7.15
N ARG A 126 15.55 0.45 6.80
CA ARG A 126 16.06 0.72 5.44
C ARG A 126 17.22 -0.22 5.10
N ASP A 127 18.17 -0.38 6.02
CA ASP A 127 19.36 -1.22 5.80
C ASP A 127 18.96 -2.71 5.68
N GLU A 128 17.97 -3.19 6.45
CA GLU A 128 17.39 -4.53 6.30
C GLU A 128 16.72 -4.73 4.94
N LEU A 129 15.87 -3.78 4.51
CA LEU A 129 15.16 -3.86 3.23
C LEU A 129 16.12 -3.85 2.05
N LEU A 130 17.19 -3.04 2.11
CA LEU A 130 18.23 -3.01 1.08
C LEU A 130 18.98 -4.35 0.97
N ALA A 131 19.39 -4.91 2.11
CA ALA A 131 20.07 -6.21 2.12
C ALA A 131 19.16 -7.32 1.55
N TYR A 132 17.87 -7.31 1.91
CA TYR A 132 16.91 -8.28 1.39
C TYR A 132 16.61 -8.07 -0.09
N PHE A 133 16.50 -6.82 -0.54
CA PHE A 133 16.34 -6.48 -1.96
C PHE A 133 17.50 -7.06 -2.78
N ASP A 134 18.74 -6.85 -2.33
CA ASP A 134 19.95 -7.34 -3.02
C ASP A 134 20.01 -8.87 -3.03
N TYR A 135 19.62 -9.51 -1.92
CA TYR A 135 19.47 -10.96 -1.86
C TYR A 135 18.44 -11.48 -2.86
N LEU A 136 17.23 -10.90 -2.91
CA LEU A 136 16.20 -11.29 -3.87
C LEU A 136 16.67 -11.08 -5.30
N LYS A 137 17.35 -9.95 -5.58
CA LYS A 137 17.86 -9.65 -6.91
C LYS A 137 18.80 -10.74 -7.42
N ALA A 138 19.64 -11.29 -6.54
CA ALA A 138 20.60 -12.34 -6.88
C ALA A 138 19.99 -13.75 -6.94
N THR A 139 18.92 -14.03 -6.20
CA THR A 139 18.43 -15.39 -5.98
C THR A 139 17.10 -15.71 -6.64
N GLU A 140 16.19 -14.74 -6.78
CA GLU A 140 14.86 -14.95 -7.35
C GLU A 140 14.94 -15.26 -8.85
N GLN A 141 14.19 -16.26 -9.28
CA GLN A 141 14.16 -16.74 -10.66
C GLN A 141 12.86 -16.39 -11.39
N ASP A 142 11.82 -15.98 -10.65
CA ASP A 142 10.58 -15.49 -11.25
C ASP A 142 10.84 -14.18 -12.03
N GLY A 143 10.56 -14.22 -13.32
CA GLY A 143 10.80 -13.11 -14.23
C GLY A 143 9.94 -11.87 -13.93
N GLU A 144 8.73 -12.03 -13.40
CA GLU A 144 7.88 -10.91 -13.01
C GLU A 144 8.39 -10.25 -11.72
N VAL A 145 8.82 -11.05 -10.74
CA VAL A 145 9.45 -10.51 -9.52
C VAL A 145 10.75 -9.77 -9.86
N GLN A 146 11.56 -10.34 -10.75
CA GLN A 146 12.81 -9.72 -11.21
C GLN A 146 12.62 -8.37 -11.91
N LYS A 147 11.48 -8.16 -12.60
CA LYS A 147 11.14 -6.85 -13.19
C LYS A 147 10.87 -5.80 -12.11
N MET A 148 10.27 -6.19 -10.99
CA MET A 148 10.00 -5.28 -9.87
C MET A 148 11.28 -4.88 -9.12
N LEU A 149 12.27 -5.77 -9.11
CA LEU A 149 13.60 -5.54 -8.52
C LEU A 149 14.50 -4.74 -9.48
N SER A 150 14.10 -3.52 -9.84
CA SER A 150 14.88 -2.64 -10.72
C SER A 150 15.91 -1.81 -9.94
N GLU A 151 17.02 -1.43 -10.59
CA GLU A 151 18.02 -0.51 -10.04
C GLU A 151 17.39 0.82 -9.58
N HIS A 152 16.33 1.26 -10.27
CA HIS A 152 15.62 2.47 -9.89
C HIS A 152 14.93 2.34 -8.52
N MET A 153 14.27 1.20 -8.27
CA MET A 153 13.67 0.93 -6.96
C MET A 153 14.72 0.73 -5.87
N ARG A 154 15.84 0.10 -6.22
CA ARG A 154 16.98 -0.03 -5.30
C ARG A 154 17.50 1.34 -4.87
N ASN A 155 17.80 2.21 -5.82
CA ASN A 155 18.32 3.57 -5.55
C ASN A 155 17.33 4.38 -4.72
N ARG A 156 16.04 4.24 -4.99
CA ARG A 156 14.99 4.86 -4.17
C ARG A 156 15.07 4.45 -2.71
N LEU A 157 15.25 3.15 -2.41
CA LEU A 157 15.44 2.67 -1.04
C LEU A 157 16.71 3.24 -0.40
N VAL A 158 17.81 3.38 -1.17
CA VAL A 158 19.06 3.99 -0.70
C VAL A 158 18.87 5.47 -0.35
N GLU A 159 18.10 6.19 -1.16
CA GLU A 159 17.87 7.63 -1.04
C GLU A 159 16.75 7.99 -0.05
N LEU A 160 16.08 7.00 0.55
CA LEU A 160 15.04 7.28 1.55
C LEU A 160 15.63 8.06 2.72
N LYS A 161 14.88 9.09 3.13
CA LYS A 161 15.17 9.82 4.34
C LYS A 161 15.08 8.88 5.54
N THR A 162 15.98 9.12 6.48
CA THR A 162 15.98 8.39 7.75
C THR A 162 15.08 9.14 8.71
N LYS A 163 14.15 8.43 9.35
CA LYS A 163 13.33 8.96 10.44
C LYS A 163 14.27 9.30 11.62
N GLU A 164 14.25 10.55 12.06
CA GLU A 164 15.06 11.04 13.20
C GLU A 164 14.58 10.45 14.54
#